data_AF-A0A7J2RAI2-F1
#
_entry.id   AF-A0A7J2RAI2-F1
#
_cell.length_a   1.000
_cell.length_b   1.000
_cell.length_c   1.000
_cell.angle_alpha   90.00
_cell.angle_beta   90.00
_cell.angle_gamma   90.00
#
_symmetry.space_group_name_H-M   'P 1'
#
loop_
_entity.id
_entity.type
_entity.pdbx_description
1 polymer ?
#
loop_
_entity_poly.entity_id
_entity_poly.type
_entity_poly.pdbx_seq_one_letter_code
_entity_poly.pdbx_strand_id
1 'polypeptide(L)'
;MNKKKTSKKRGFSLEDMPIKKTKKKMKTKLKTLDPNKYFKNEQLVGKGLLKALEDNDPEAFIEILDAYLKVNRTQVAKKAKLTRSTVQGALSTKTNPTIRTLAKIVHYATAG
;
A
#
# COMPACT_ATOMS: atom_id res chain seq x y z
N MET A 1 16.47 40.11 35.57
CA MET A 1 15.81 39.37 34.47
C MET A 1 15.32 38.02 35.01
N ASN A 2 14.02 37.87 35.24
CA ASN A 2 13.45 36.64 35.83
C ASN A 2 13.17 35.59 34.75
N LYS A 3 13.72 34.37 34.93
CA LYS A 3 13.44 33.23 34.04
C LYS A 3 12.03 32.68 34.32
N LYS A 4 11.15 32.68 33.32
CA LYS A 4 9.82 32.04 33.38
C LYS A 4 9.99 30.53 33.54
N LYS A 5 9.45 29.96 34.62
CA LYS A 5 9.37 28.50 34.83
C LYS A 5 8.44 27.92 33.76
N THR A 6 8.97 27.04 32.90
CA THR A 6 8.15 26.27 31.95
C THR A 6 7.54 25.05 32.64
N SER A 7 6.29 24.75 32.30
CA SER A 7 5.56 23.59 32.84
C SER A 7 6.34 22.31 32.59
N LYS A 8 6.50 21.47 33.63
CA LYS A 8 7.04 20.11 33.50
C LYS A 8 6.25 19.34 32.43
N LYS A 9 6.95 18.45 31.70
CA LYS A 9 6.37 17.59 30.65
C LYS A 9 5.05 17.00 31.15
N ARG A 10 3.97 17.21 30.39
CA ARG A 10 2.65 16.62 30.67
C ARG A 10 2.82 15.10 30.70
N GLY A 11 2.34 14.47 31.78
CA GLY A 11 2.23 13.03 31.87
C GLY A 11 1.27 12.49 30.81
N PHE A 12 1.40 11.22 30.46
CA PHE A 12 0.52 10.56 29.50
C PHE A 12 -0.85 10.35 30.15
N SER A 13 -1.84 11.21 29.83
CA SER A 13 -3.18 11.13 30.42
C SER A 13 -4.12 10.30 29.55
N LEU A 14 -4.32 9.04 29.92
CA LEU A 14 -5.42 8.19 29.42
C LEU A 14 -6.60 8.11 30.40
N GLU A 15 -6.52 8.82 31.51
CA GLU A 15 -7.43 8.72 32.66
C GLU A 15 -8.88 9.05 32.29
N ASP A 16 -9.09 10.04 31.41
CA ASP A 16 -10.44 10.47 30.97
C ASP A 16 -10.90 9.84 29.66
N MET A 17 -10.14 8.90 29.08
CA MET A 17 -10.51 8.31 27.79
C MET A 17 -11.60 7.25 28.00
N PRO A 18 -12.79 7.37 27.38
CA PRO A 18 -13.86 6.41 27.57
C PRO A 18 -13.49 5.04 26.99
N ILE A 19 -13.14 4.09 27.86
CA ILE A 19 -12.81 2.72 27.49
C ILE A 19 -14.10 1.97 27.12
N LYS A 20 -14.42 1.90 25.82
CA LYS A 20 -15.49 1.04 25.32
C LYS A 20 -15.04 -0.41 25.34
N LYS A 21 -15.60 -1.23 26.24
CA LYS A 21 -15.40 -2.68 26.24
C LYS A 21 -15.99 -3.26 24.97
N THR A 22 -15.14 -3.72 24.05
CA THR A 22 -15.57 -4.46 22.87
C THR A 22 -16.21 -5.78 23.33
N LYS A 23 -17.35 -6.14 22.73
CA LYS A 23 -18.05 -7.39 23.06
C LYS A 23 -17.10 -8.56 22.80
N LYS A 24 -16.70 -9.22 23.89
CA LYS A 24 -15.75 -10.33 23.89
C LYS A 24 -16.25 -11.41 22.92
N LYS A 25 -15.42 -11.75 21.94
CA LYS A 25 -15.54 -12.88 21.00
C LYS A 25 -16.53 -12.72 19.83
N MET A 26 -16.28 -11.79 18.92
CA MET A 26 -16.46 -12.17 17.52
C MET A 26 -15.38 -13.21 17.19
N LYS A 27 -15.71 -14.50 17.31
CA LYS A 27 -14.88 -15.61 16.79
C LYS A 27 -14.97 -15.67 15.27
N THR A 28 -15.04 -14.53 14.58
CA THR A 28 -14.68 -14.51 13.17
C THR A 28 -13.19 -14.78 13.15
N LYS A 29 -12.81 -16.02 12.81
CA LYS A 29 -11.42 -16.36 12.55
C LYS A 29 -10.94 -15.37 11.50
N LEU A 30 -10.18 -14.36 11.93
CA LEU A 30 -9.51 -13.44 11.03
C LEU A 30 -8.66 -14.35 10.13
N LYS A 31 -9.09 -14.52 8.89
CA LYS A 31 -8.34 -15.32 7.94
C LYS A 31 -7.10 -14.51 7.61
N THR A 32 -5.93 -15.06 7.94
CA THR A 32 -4.68 -14.51 7.47
C THR A 32 -4.70 -14.57 5.94
N LEU A 33 -4.80 -13.42 5.30
CA LEU A 33 -4.67 -13.32 3.85
C LEU A 33 -3.18 -13.39 3.55
N ASP A 34 -2.74 -14.41 2.80
CA ASP A 34 -1.38 -14.46 2.26
C ASP A 34 -1.34 -13.71 0.92
N PRO A 35 -0.74 -12.51 0.84
CA PRO A 35 -0.69 -11.73 -0.39
C PRO A 35 0.08 -12.46 -1.48
N ASN A 36 1.07 -13.28 -1.12
CA ASN A 36 1.89 -14.01 -2.09
C ASN A 36 1.05 -15.00 -2.92
N LYS A 37 -0.03 -15.54 -2.36
CA LYS A 37 -0.90 -16.49 -3.05
C LYS A 37 -1.65 -15.86 -4.23
N TYR A 38 -2.00 -14.58 -4.13
CA TYR A 38 -2.81 -13.89 -5.13
C TYR A 38 -1.94 -13.07 -6.09
N PHE A 39 -0.93 -12.38 -5.57
CA PHE A 39 -0.09 -11.46 -6.36
C PHE A 39 1.08 -12.13 -7.09
N LYS A 40 1.29 -13.44 -6.93
CA LYS A 40 2.21 -14.21 -7.80
C LYS A 40 1.60 -14.60 -9.14
N ASN A 41 0.27 -14.61 -9.26
CA ASN A 41 -0.40 -14.96 -10.51
C ASN A 41 -0.59 -13.68 -11.35
N GLU A 42 0.33 -13.45 -12.27
CA GLU A 42 0.36 -12.26 -13.14
C GLU A 42 -0.93 -12.10 -13.96
N GLN A 43 -1.58 -13.20 -14.37
CA GLN A 43 -2.84 -13.15 -15.12
C GLN A 43 -4.01 -12.65 -14.28
N LEU A 44 -4.10 -13.08 -13.01
CA LEU A 44 -5.15 -12.60 -12.10
C LEU A 44 -4.98 -11.11 -11.81
N VAL A 45 -3.74 -10.67 -11.65
CA VAL A 45 -3.40 -9.26 -11.41
C VAL A 45 -3.75 -8.42 -12.66
N GLY A 46 -3.38 -8.89 -13.85
CA GLY A 46 -3.73 -8.23 -15.11
C GLY A 46 -5.24 -8.06 -15.30
N LYS A 47 -6.04 -9.11 -14.98
CA LYS A 47 -7.51 -9.02 -15.00
C LYS A 47 -8.05 -8.00 -14.01
N GLY A 48 -7.50 -7.96 -12.79
CA GLY A 48 -7.90 -6.98 -11.77
C GLY A 48 -7.60 -5.55 -12.19
N LEU A 49 -6.41 -5.31 -12.75
CA LEU A 49 -6.02 -3.99 -13.28
C LEU A 49 -6.92 -3.56 -14.44
N LEU A 50 -7.24 -4.47 -15.38
CA LEU A 50 -8.15 -4.16 -16.48
C LEU A 50 -9.54 -3.83 -15.97
N LYS A 51 -10.07 -4.62 -15.03
CA LYS A 51 -11.39 -4.41 -14.44
C LYS A 51 -11.50 -3.05 -13.75
N ALA A 52 -10.45 -2.64 -13.02
CA ALA A 52 -10.39 -1.32 -12.40
C ALA A 52 -10.47 -0.17 -13.43
N LEU A 53 -9.83 -0.34 -14.60
CA LEU A 53 -9.93 0.63 -15.68
C LEU A 53 -11.32 0.64 -16.34
N GLU A 54 -11.93 -0.52 -16.56
CA GLU A 54 -13.30 -0.64 -17.09
C GLU A 54 -14.33 0.01 -16.17
N ASP A 55 -14.16 -0.17 -14.85
CA ASP A 55 -15.05 0.38 -13.83
C ASP A 55 -14.74 1.86 -13.52
N ASN A 56 -13.76 2.45 -14.20
CA ASN A 56 -13.26 3.83 -13.99
C ASN A 56 -12.89 4.10 -12.51
N ASP A 57 -12.24 3.13 -11.88
CA ASP A 57 -11.78 3.17 -10.48
C ASP A 57 -10.24 3.25 -10.44
N PRO A 58 -9.68 4.48 -10.53
CA PRO A 58 -8.24 4.66 -10.53
C PRO A 58 -7.61 4.34 -9.16
N GLU A 59 -8.35 4.49 -8.06
CA GLU A 59 -7.91 4.10 -6.73
C GLU A 59 -7.66 2.59 -6.65
N ALA A 60 -8.62 1.77 -7.09
CA ALA A 60 -8.47 0.32 -7.12
C ALA A 60 -7.30 -0.11 -8.01
N PHE A 61 -7.10 0.55 -9.15
CA PHE A 61 -5.95 0.29 -10.02
C PHE A 61 -4.62 0.49 -9.29
N ILE A 62 -4.48 1.62 -8.59
CA ILE A 62 -3.26 1.96 -7.82
C ILE A 62 -3.06 0.96 -6.68
N GLU A 63 -4.12 0.59 -5.94
CA GLU A 63 -4.04 -0.35 -4.84
C GLU A 63 -3.60 -1.75 -5.29
N ILE A 64 -4.18 -2.27 -6.38
CA ILE A 64 -3.81 -3.56 -6.96
C ILE A 64 -2.35 -3.54 -7.41
N LEU A 65 -1.93 -2.46 -8.08
CA LEU A 65 -0.57 -2.32 -8.57
C LEU A 65 0.43 -2.22 -7.42
N ASP A 66 0.12 -1.48 -6.35
CA ASP A 66 0.98 -1.36 -5.16
C ASP A 66 1.11 -2.69 -4.43
N ALA A 67 0.01 -3.42 -4.25
CA ALA A 67 0.02 -4.73 -3.64
C ALA A 67 0.84 -5.75 -4.46
N TYR A 68 0.73 -5.71 -5.79
CA TYR A 68 1.57 -6.51 -6.69
C TYR A 68 3.06 -6.16 -6.56
N LEU A 69 3.40 -4.86 -6.58
CA LEU A 69 4.78 -4.41 -6.48
C LEU A 69 5.40 -4.74 -5.13
N LYS A 70 4.64 -4.72 -4.02
CA LYS A 70 5.14 -5.15 -2.70
C LYS A 70 5.66 -6.59 -2.71
N VAL A 71 5.02 -7.48 -3.47
CA VAL A 71 5.42 -8.89 -3.60
C VAL A 71 6.53 -9.06 -4.64
N ASN A 72 6.43 -8.37 -5.78
CA ASN A 72 7.27 -8.65 -6.96
C ASN A 72 8.36 -7.59 -7.25
N ARG A 73 8.58 -6.62 -6.33
CA ARG A 73 9.44 -5.43 -6.52
C ARG A 73 10.77 -5.74 -7.20
N THR A 74 11.46 -6.78 -6.72
CA THR A 74 12.81 -7.12 -7.20
C THR A 74 12.81 -7.61 -8.64
N GLN A 75 11.79 -8.38 -9.04
CA GLN A 75 11.67 -8.90 -10.39
C GLN A 75 11.30 -7.78 -11.36
N VAL A 76 10.30 -6.97 -11.00
CA VAL A 76 9.85 -5.84 -11.82
C VAL A 76 10.95 -4.81 -12.02
N ALA A 77 11.69 -4.45 -10.96
CA ALA A 77 12.82 -3.52 -11.06
C ALA A 77 13.91 -4.00 -12.05
N LYS A 78 14.24 -5.31 -11.99
CA LYS A 78 15.21 -5.93 -12.91
C LYS A 78 14.69 -5.91 -14.36
N LYS A 79 13.46 -6.38 -14.60
CA LYS A 79 12.85 -6.43 -15.94
C LYS A 79 12.71 -5.03 -16.56
N ALA A 80 12.25 -4.06 -15.77
CA ALA A 80 12.00 -2.69 -16.24
C ALA A 80 13.26 -1.81 -16.35
N LYS A 81 14.43 -2.30 -15.92
CA LYS A 81 15.68 -1.53 -15.77
C LYS A 81 15.49 -0.27 -14.93
N LEU A 82 14.74 -0.39 -13.84
CA LEU A 82 14.44 0.71 -12.91
C LEU A 82 15.07 0.41 -11.54
N THR A 83 15.40 1.47 -10.79
CA THR A 83 15.83 1.28 -9.40
C THR A 83 14.65 0.86 -8.53
N ARG A 84 14.90 0.10 -7.46
CA ARG A 84 13.85 -0.33 -6.52
C ARG A 84 13.13 0.86 -5.88
N SER A 85 13.86 1.94 -5.59
CA SER A 85 13.29 3.18 -5.04
C SER A 85 12.38 3.87 -6.06
N THR A 86 12.73 3.88 -7.35
CA THR A 86 11.86 4.40 -8.41
C THR A 86 10.57 3.58 -8.53
N VAL A 87 10.65 2.25 -8.49
CA VAL A 87 9.46 1.38 -8.56
C VAL A 87 8.53 1.59 -7.37
N GLN A 88 9.09 1.75 -6.16
CA GLN A 88 8.29 1.99 -4.96
C GLN A 88 7.77 3.44 -4.86
N GLY A 89 8.56 4.40 -5.33
CA GLY A 89 8.16 5.80 -5.42
C GLY A 89 7.07 6.02 -6.45
N ALA A 90 7.02 5.23 -7.52
CA ALA A 90 6.05 5.41 -8.59
C ALA A 90 4.59 5.40 -8.12
N LEU A 91 4.24 4.75 -7.02
CA LEU A 91 2.88 4.73 -6.47
C LEU A 91 2.73 5.49 -5.15
N SER A 92 3.79 6.19 -4.71
CA SER A 92 3.70 7.05 -3.53
C SER A 92 2.90 8.30 -3.88
N THR A 93 2.04 8.74 -2.96
CA THR A 93 1.28 10.01 -3.05
C THR A 93 2.15 11.25 -3.30
N LYS A 94 3.46 11.17 -3.05
CA LYS A 94 4.42 12.24 -3.26
C LYS A 94 4.92 12.33 -4.71
N THR A 95 4.80 11.27 -5.48
CA THR A 95 5.35 11.14 -6.83
C THR A 95 4.19 11.00 -7.79
N ASN A 96 4.11 11.88 -8.78
CA ASN A 96 3.09 11.80 -9.83
C ASN A 96 3.69 11.02 -11.02
N PRO A 97 3.61 9.68 -11.05
CA PRO A 97 4.17 8.90 -12.15
C PRO A 97 3.47 9.28 -13.45
N THR A 98 4.22 9.39 -14.53
CA THR A 98 3.61 9.54 -15.85
C THR A 98 2.92 8.25 -16.27
N ILE A 99 1.87 8.35 -17.10
CA ILE A 99 1.20 7.19 -17.71
C ILE A 99 2.22 6.27 -18.40
N ARG A 100 3.25 6.83 -19.02
CA ARG A 100 4.35 6.07 -19.63
C ARG A 100 5.10 5.20 -18.62
N THR A 101 5.31 5.70 -17.41
CA THR A 101 5.98 4.97 -16.32
C THR A 101 5.08 3.85 -15.81
N LEU A 102 3.79 4.13 -15.59
CA LEU A 102 2.80 3.14 -15.19
C LEU A 102 2.65 2.03 -16.24
N ALA A 103 2.49 2.38 -17.52
CA ALA A 103 2.40 1.43 -18.62
C ALA A 103 3.64 0.53 -18.70
N LYS A 104 4.84 1.09 -18.49
CA LYS A 104 6.08 0.30 -18.44
C LYS A 104 6.08 -0.68 -17.28
N ILE A 105 5.66 -0.24 -16.09
CA ILE A 105 5.56 -1.10 -14.90
C ILE A 105 4.55 -2.22 -15.14
N VAL A 106 3.35 -1.88 -15.61
CA VAL A 106 2.27 -2.84 -15.89
C VAL A 106 2.71 -3.85 -16.94
N HIS A 107 3.30 -3.41 -18.04
CA HIS A 107 3.81 -4.31 -19.08
C HIS A 107 4.78 -5.35 -18.50
N TYR A 108 5.77 -4.95 -17.70
CA TYR A 108 6.71 -5.92 -17.09
C TYR A 108 6.14 -6.67 -15.88
N ALA A 109 5.01 -6.23 -15.34
CA ALA A 109 4.28 -6.88 -14.26
C ALA A 109 3.31 -7.97 -14.76
N THR A 110 2.78 -7.81 -15.98
CA THR A 110 1.76 -8.71 -16.54
C THR A 110 2.23 -9.48 -17.78
N ALA A 111 3.27 -9.02 -18.47
CA ALA A 111 3.92 -9.77 -19.53
C ALA A 111 4.92 -10.76 -18.90
N GLY A 112 4.40 -11.96 -18.63
CA GLY A 112 5.17 -13.18 -18.50
C GLY A 112 5.46 -13.75 -19.88
#